data_AF-A0A7C7UL35-F1
#
_entry.id   AF-A0A7C7UL35-F1
#
_cell.length_a   1.000
_cell.length_b   1.000
_cell.length_c   1.000
_cell.angle_alpha   90.00
_cell.angle_beta   90.00
_cell.angle_gamma   90.00
#
_symmetry.space_group_name_H-M   'P 1'
#
loop_
_entity.id
_entity.type
_entity.pdbx_description
1 polymer ?
#
loop_
_entity_poly.entity_id
_entity_poly.type
_entity_poly.pdbx_seq_one_letter_code
_entity_poly.pdbx_strand_id
1 'polypeptide(L)'
;MTEHLENLKDLNRTRNESKTAKSIEKLIRACEDPDANVFPALFEAARARGTAGEMMEAVHIGDGASYDRFGQIEYPSWSYWSLCIRT
;
A
#
# COMPACT_ATOMS: atom_id res chain seq x y z
N MET A 1 10.97 -1.01 -18.27
CA MET A 1 11.02 -0.48 -16.88
C MET A 1 10.50 0.95 -16.80
N THR A 2 10.89 1.84 -17.71
CA THR A 2 10.35 3.22 -17.83
C THR A 2 8.83 3.27 -17.99
N GLU A 3 8.27 2.37 -18.80
CA GLU A 3 6.82 2.29 -19.08
C GLU A 3 5.96 2.09 -17.82
N HIS A 4 6.36 1.23 -16.87
CA HIS A 4 5.59 1.03 -15.64
C HIS A 4 5.60 2.27 -14.75
N LEU A 5 6.70 3.03 -14.73
CA LEU A 5 6.79 4.28 -13.98
C LEU A 5 5.94 5.39 -14.62
N GLU A 6 5.89 5.44 -15.94
CA GLU A 6 5.02 6.36 -16.69
C GLU A 6 3.54 6.01 -16.47
N ASN A 7 3.19 4.73 -16.54
CA ASN A 7 1.85 4.26 -16.24
C ASN A 7 1.41 4.61 -14.80
N LEU A 8 2.32 4.52 -13.81
CA LEU A 8 2.03 4.95 -12.44
C LEU A 8 1.85 6.47 -12.32
N LYS A 9 2.66 7.27 -13.03
CA LYS A 9 2.49 8.73 -13.07
C LYS A 9 1.15 9.12 -13.68
N ASP A 10 0.77 8.48 -14.79
CA ASP A 10 -0.51 8.73 -15.45
C ASP A 10 -1.70 8.25 -14.63
N LEU A 11 -1.56 7.12 -13.94
CA LEU A 11 -2.55 6.63 -13.00
C LEU A 11 -2.81 7.67 -11.89
N ASN A 12 -1.76 8.17 -11.25
CA ASN A 12 -1.86 9.17 -10.19
C ASN A 12 -2.50 10.47 -10.70
N ARG A 13 -2.14 10.93 -11.90
CA ARG A 13 -2.69 12.15 -12.50
C ARG A 13 -4.18 12.04 -12.87
N THR A 14 -4.63 10.86 -13.29
CA THR A 14 -5.97 10.67 -13.88
C THR A 14 -7.00 10.06 -12.94
N ARG A 15 -6.58 9.46 -11.82
CA ARG A 15 -7.51 8.83 -10.88
C ARG A 15 -8.27 9.86 -10.06
N ASN A 16 -9.46 9.48 -9.62
CA ASN A 16 -10.17 10.24 -8.60
C ASN A 16 -9.52 9.96 -7.24
N GLU A 17 -8.66 10.87 -6.79
CA GLU A 17 -7.90 10.70 -5.55
C GLU A 17 -8.80 10.52 -4.33
N SER A 18 -9.88 11.32 -4.21
CA SER A 18 -10.81 11.23 -3.08
C SER A 18 -11.52 9.87 -3.02
N LYS A 19 -11.96 9.35 -4.18
CA LYS A 19 -12.57 8.02 -4.27
C LYS A 19 -11.56 6.92 -3.92
N THR A 20 -10.33 7.06 -4.40
CA THR A 20 -9.25 6.10 -4.12
C THR A 20 -8.94 6.06 -2.63
N ALA A 21 -8.72 7.22 -2.02
CA ALA A 21 -8.43 7.34 -0.59
C ALA A 21 -9.55 6.75 0.29
N LYS A 22 -10.82 7.03 -0.02
CA LYS A 22 -11.96 6.46 0.71
C LYS A 22 -12.03 4.94 0.59
N SER A 23 -11.75 4.38 -0.58
CA SER A 23 -11.73 2.92 -0.76
C SER A 23 -10.56 2.26 -0.04
N ILE A 24 -9.40 2.91 0.03
CA ILE A 24 -8.25 2.44 0.82
C ILE A 24 -8.55 2.49 2.33
N GLU A 25 -9.19 3.55 2.82
CA GLU A 25 -9.60 3.64 4.22
C GLU A 25 -10.58 2.54 4.63
N LYS A 26 -11.52 2.16 3.75
CA LYS A 26 -12.40 1.01 3.99
C LYS A 26 -11.63 -0.30 4.09
N LEU A 27 -10.57 -0.47 3.30
CA LEU A 27 -9.71 -1.66 3.37
C LEU A 27 -8.98 -1.72 4.72
N ILE A 28 -8.42 -0.60 5.19
CA ILE A 28 -7.81 -0.51 6.53
C ILE A 28 -8.80 -0.97 7.60
N ARG A 29 -10.01 -0.39 7.62
CA ARG A 29 -11.05 -0.74 8.61
C ARG A 29 -11.51 -2.20 8.52
N ALA A 30 -11.51 -2.80 7.32
CA ALA A 30 -11.85 -4.21 7.15
C ALA A 30 -10.75 -5.13 7.71
N CYS A 31 -9.50 -4.68 7.70
CA CYS A 31 -8.36 -5.41 8.26
C CYS A 31 -8.24 -5.28 9.79
N GLU A 32 -8.94 -4.31 10.42
CA GLU A 32 -9.00 -4.19 11.88
C GLU A 32 -9.80 -5.33 12.56
N ASP A 33 -10.66 -6.03 11.81
CA ASP A 33 -11.43 -7.17 12.29
C ASP A 33 -10.80 -8.49 11.80
N PRO A 34 -10.20 -9.32 12.68
CA PRO A 34 -9.53 -10.56 12.29
C PRO A 34 -10.48 -11.63 11.76
N ASP A 35 -11.78 -11.53 12.02
CA ASP A 35 -12.80 -12.46 11.52
C ASP A 35 -13.43 -11.98 10.19
N ALA A 36 -13.12 -10.76 9.74
CA ALA A 36 -13.69 -10.20 8.53
C ALA A 36 -13.00 -10.72 7.25
N ASN A 37 -13.80 -10.94 6.21
CA ASN A 37 -13.28 -11.18 4.87
C ASN A 37 -12.87 -9.85 4.22
N VAL A 38 -11.56 -9.65 4.02
CA VAL A 38 -10.98 -8.41 3.47
C VAL A 38 -11.06 -8.29 1.95
N PHE A 39 -11.29 -9.39 1.22
CA PHE A 39 -11.28 -9.41 -0.26
C PHE A 39 -12.32 -8.46 -0.90
N PRO A 40 -13.56 -8.33 -0.41
CA PRO A 40 -14.51 -7.34 -0.92
C PRO A 40 -13.97 -5.91 -0.88
N ALA A 41 -13.35 -5.50 0.24
CA ALA A 41 -12.76 -4.17 0.39
C ALA A 41 -11.54 -3.99 -0.52
N LEU A 42 -10.73 -5.04 -0.69
CA LEU A 42 -9.59 -5.06 -1.60
C LEU A 42 -10.03 -4.89 -3.08
N PHE A 43 -11.11 -5.56 -3.50
CA PHE A 43 -11.68 -5.38 -4.84
C PHE A 43 -12.31 -3.98 -5.04
N GLU A 44 -12.87 -3.38 -3.99
CA GLU A 44 -13.30 -1.97 -4.04
C GLU A 44 -12.10 -1.02 -4.24
N ALA A 45 -10.99 -1.22 -3.52
CA ALA A 45 -9.77 -0.45 -3.68
C ALA A 45 -9.17 -0.59 -5.09
N ALA A 46 -9.12 -1.81 -5.63
CA ALA A 46 -8.67 -2.07 -7.00
C ALA A 46 -9.56 -1.36 -8.04
N ARG A 47 -10.89 -1.44 -7.90
CA ARG A 47 -11.85 -0.74 -8.78
C ARG A 47 -11.77 0.78 -8.65
N ALA A 48 -11.34 1.28 -7.49
CA ALA A 48 -11.06 2.69 -7.28
C ALA A 48 -9.71 3.15 -7.84
N ARG A 49 -8.96 2.27 -8.52
CA ARG A 49 -7.62 2.53 -9.06
C ARG A 49 -6.55 2.73 -7.98
N GLY A 50 -6.71 2.03 -6.85
CA GLY A 50 -5.65 1.83 -5.86
C GLY A 50 -4.55 0.92 -6.42
N THR A 51 -3.29 1.27 -6.14
CA THR A 51 -2.15 0.44 -6.54
C THR A 51 -1.98 -0.75 -5.59
N ALA A 52 -1.28 -1.80 -6.06
CA ALA A 52 -0.95 -2.92 -5.21
C ALA A 52 -0.18 -2.49 -3.94
N GLY A 53 0.76 -1.54 -4.07
CA GLY A 53 1.50 -1.01 -2.93
C GLY A 53 0.61 -0.34 -1.88
N GLU A 54 -0.31 0.53 -2.31
CA GLU A 54 -1.27 1.19 -1.40
C GLU A 54 -2.21 0.20 -0.70
N MET A 55 -2.61 -0.88 -1.39
CA MET A 55 -3.46 -1.91 -0.78
C MET A 55 -2.69 -2.77 0.22
N MET A 56 -1.44 -3.12 -0.06
CA MET A 56 -0.61 -3.88 0.89
C MET A 56 -0.29 -3.03 2.13
N GLU A 57 -0.01 -1.74 1.94
CA GLU A 57 0.15 -0.78 3.02
C GLU A 57 -1.12 -0.69 3.89
N ALA A 58 -2.30 -0.60 3.26
CA ALA A 58 -3.57 -0.58 3.97
C ALA A 58 -3.79 -1.82 4.85
N VAL A 59 -3.43 -3.00 4.36
CA VAL A 59 -3.51 -4.25 5.12
C VAL A 59 -2.58 -4.21 6.33
N HIS A 60 -1.33 -3.78 6.15
CA HIS A 60 -0.37 -3.64 7.26
C HIS A 60 -0.89 -2.66 8.32
N ILE A 61 -1.45 -1.51 7.91
CA ILE A 61 -2.00 -0.52 8.85
C ILE A 61 -3.18 -1.11 9.62
N GLY A 62 -4.09 -1.82 8.95
CA GLY A 62 -5.25 -2.42 9.62
C GLY A 62 -4.89 -3.55 10.57
N ASP A 63 -3.81 -4.29 10.29
CA ASP A 63 -3.22 -5.30 11.19
C ASP A 63 -2.46 -4.68 12.38
N GLY A 64 -2.35 -3.35 12.43
CA GLY A 64 -1.72 -2.61 13.53
C GLY A 64 -0.23 -2.30 13.32
N ALA A 65 0.32 -2.53 12.12
CA ALA A 65 1.66 -2.09 11.78
C ALA A 65 1.71 -0.56 11.54
N SER A 66 2.78 0.08 11.99
CA SER A 66 2.98 1.52 11.78
C SER A 66 3.20 1.84 10.30
N TYR A 67 2.53 2.88 9.82
CA TYR A 67 2.57 3.40 8.44
C TYR A 67 3.99 3.44 7.85
N ASP A 68 4.18 2.80 6.70
CA ASP A 68 5.30 3.03 5.79
C ASP A 68 4.91 2.77 4.33
N ARG A 69 5.46 3.61 3.45
CA ARG A 69 5.24 3.66 2.00
C ARG A 69 6.56 3.79 1.21
N PHE A 70 7.70 4.01 1.88
CA PHE A 70 8.97 4.36 1.23
C PHE A 70 10.24 3.81 1.89
N GLY A 71 10.19 3.29 3.12
CA GLY A 71 11.34 2.76 3.86
C GLY A 71 11.63 3.52 5.15
N GLN A 72 10.75 3.40 6.14
CA GLN A 72 10.91 3.92 7.51
C GLN A 72 10.80 2.83 8.61
N ILE A 73 11.00 1.55 8.23
CA ILE A 73 11.11 0.41 9.17
C ILE A 73 12.29 -0.52 8.79
N GLU A 74 13.44 -0.32 9.43
CA GLU A 74 14.21 -1.44 10.01
C GLU A 74 13.96 -1.39 11.53
N TYR A 75 13.61 -2.50 12.16
CA TYR A 75 13.48 -2.62 13.62
C TYR A 75 14.82 -3.07 14.23
N PRO A 76 15.57 -2.24 14.99
CA PRO A 76 15.90 -0.84 14.75
C PRO A 76 16.83 -0.67 13.54
N SER A 77 16.87 0.55 13.01
CA SER A 77 17.52 0.84 11.72
C SER A 77 19.02 1.10 11.81
N TRP A 78 19.80 0.39 10.97
CA TRP A 78 21.06 0.80 10.29
C TRP A 78 21.80 -0.38 9.62
N SER A 79 21.33 -1.63 9.72
CA SER A 79 22.20 -2.81 9.59
C SER A 79 21.98 -3.71 8.36
N TYR A 80 20.78 -3.80 7.77
CA TYR A 80 20.55 -4.72 6.64
C TYR A 80 21.01 -4.17 5.28
N TRP A 81 20.81 -2.88 5.02
CA TRP A 81 21.25 -2.22 3.77
C TRP A 81 22.77 -2.25 3.52
N SER A 82 23.57 -2.65 4.51
CA SER A 82 25.03 -2.74 4.42
C SER A 82 25.56 -3.90 3.55
N LEU A 83 24.80 -4.99 3.43
CA LEU A 83 25.32 -6.31 3.04
C LEU A 83 25.15 -6.66 1.56
N CYS A 84 24.19 -6.04 0.87
CA CYS A 84 23.82 -6.43 -0.50
C CYS A 84 24.56 -5.69 -1.62
N ILE A 85 25.52 -4.81 -1.32
CA ILE A 85 26.28 -4.03 -2.32
C ILE A 85 27.78 -4.36 -2.30
N ARG A 86 28.25 -5.32 -1.48
CA ARG A 86 29.68 -5.69 -1.38
C ARG A 86 30.00 -7.18 -1.57
N THR A 87 29.15 -7.93 -2.25
CA THR A 87 29.44 -9.31 -2.71
C THR A 87 28.70 -9.58 -4.00
#